data_AF-A0A9X1NXC2-F1
#
_entry.id   AF-A0A9X1NXC2-F1
#
_cell.length_a   1.000
_cell.length_b   1.000
_cell.length_c   1.000
_cell.angle_alpha   90.00
_cell.angle_beta   90.00
_cell.angle_gamma   90.00
#
_symmetry.space_group_name_H-M   'P 1'
#
loop_
_entity.id
_entity.type
_entity.pdbx_description
1 polymer ?
#
loop_
_entity_poly.entity_id
_entity_poly.type
_entity_poly.pdbx_seq_one_letter_code
_entity_poly.pdbx_strand_id
1 'polypeptide(L)'
;MNSYESRFRVIVGEDFDPSRDLGAEQACALSALIFGMPETQTTRDGFFIQYEGWSFDQDIYLSVTVTDDHKSGARALCEPNFALDQDIAAS
;
A
#
# COMPACT_ATOMS: atom_id res chain seq x y z
N MET A 1 -8.67 7.31 17.13
CA MET A 1 -7.53 7.14 16.23
C MET A 1 -8.10 7.00 14.82
N ASN A 2 -7.68 7.82 13.85
CA ASN A 2 -8.14 7.64 12.46
C ASN A 2 -7.47 6.39 11.88
N SER A 3 -8.23 5.50 11.23
CA SER A 3 -7.68 4.25 10.72
C SER A 3 -6.72 4.49 9.55
N TYR A 4 -5.81 3.55 9.31
CA TYR A 4 -4.94 3.58 8.13
C TYR A 4 -5.77 3.61 6.83
N GLU A 5 -6.90 2.90 6.80
CA GLU A 5 -7.87 2.96 5.71
C GLU A 5 -8.43 4.38 5.49
N SER A 6 -8.82 5.08 6.56
CA SER A 6 -9.30 6.47 6.43
C SER A 6 -8.22 7.38 5.86
N ARG A 7 -6.96 7.20 6.29
CA ARG A 7 -5.83 7.98 5.76
C ARG A 7 -5.51 7.62 4.31
N PHE A 8 -5.63 6.34 3.94
CA PHE A 8 -5.50 5.88 2.57
C PHE A 8 -6.52 6.59 1.66
N ARG A 9 -7.81 6.56 2.02
CA ARG A 9 -8.87 7.24 1.25
C ARG A 9 -8.66 8.75 1.12
N VAL A 10 -8.11 9.41 2.13
CA VAL A 10 -7.74 10.84 2.05
C VAL A 10 -6.64 11.08 1.00
N ILE A 11 -5.70 10.15 0.83
CA ILE A 11 -4.58 10.28 -0.11
C ILE A 11 -5.02 9.95 -1.55
N VAL A 12 -5.70 8.81 -1.74
CA VAL A 12 -6.01 8.30 -3.08
C VAL A 12 -7.38 8.75 -3.60
N GLY A 13 -8.24 9.29 -2.73
CA GLY A 13 -9.63 9.66 -3.00
C GLY A 13 -10.62 8.59 -2.53
N GLU A 14 -11.83 8.99 -2.16
CA GLU A 14 -12.85 8.04 -1.68
C GLU A 14 -13.34 7.07 -2.77
N ASP A 15 -13.36 7.53 -4.03
CA ASP A 15 -13.75 6.74 -5.21
C ASP A 15 -12.53 6.14 -5.93
N PHE A 16 -11.48 5.80 -5.18
CA PHE A 16 -10.26 5.27 -5.78
C PHE A 16 -10.53 3.94 -6.48
N ASP A 17 -10.09 3.87 -7.74
CA ASP A 17 -10.11 2.67 -8.58
C ASP A 17 -8.68 2.11 -8.66
N PRO A 18 -8.42 0.90 -8.13
CA PRO A 18 -7.10 0.26 -8.15
C PRO A 18 -6.51 0.04 -9.56
N SER A 19 -7.35 0.07 -10.60
CA SER A 19 -6.89 -0.01 -11.99
C SER A 19 -6.30 1.30 -12.52
N ARG A 20 -6.50 2.41 -11.79
CA ARG A 20 -5.98 3.73 -12.15
C ARG A 20 -4.61 3.97 -11.52
N ASP A 21 -3.78 4.63 -12.31
CA ASP A 21 -2.48 5.12 -11.88
C ASP A 21 -2.63 6.28 -10.87
N LEU A 22 -1.84 6.23 -9.81
CA LEU A 22 -1.64 7.32 -8.85
C LEU A 22 -0.64 8.33 -9.39
N GLY A 23 -0.92 9.59 -9.10
CA GLY A 23 0.06 10.67 -9.30
C GLY A 23 1.25 10.54 -8.35
N ALA A 24 2.38 11.14 -8.74
CA ALA A 24 3.62 11.10 -7.95
C ALA A 24 3.44 11.61 -6.50
N GLU A 25 2.62 12.65 -6.30
CA GLU A 25 2.34 13.20 -4.98
C GLU A 25 1.57 12.20 -4.10
N GLN A 26 0.54 11.55 -4.64
CA GLN A 26 -0.25 10.55 -3.91
C GLN A 26 0.59 9.31 -3.58
N ALA A 27 1.41 8.86 -4.52
CA ALA A 27 2.33 7.74 -4.31
C ALA A 27 3.36 8.03 -3.21
N CYS A 28 3.89 9.26 -3.18
CA CYS A 28 4.81 9.72 -2.13
C CYS A 28 4.12 9.83 -0.77
N ALA A 29 2.91 10.38 -0.72
CA ALA A 29 2.14 10.46 0.53
C ALA A 29 1.78 9.07 1.07
N LEU A 30 1.44 8.13 0.19
CA LEU A 30 1.08 6.78 0.58
C LEU A 30 2.30 5.96 1.03
N SER A 31 3.45 6.08 0.36
CA SER A 31 4.68 5.43 0.82
C SER A 31 5.10 5.95 2.20
N ALA A 32 4.96 7.25 2.46
CA ALA A 32 5.20 7.82 3.79
C ALA A 32 4.21 7.31 4.85
N LEU A 33 2.94 7.11 4.49
CA LEU A 33 1.95 6.48 5.37
C LEU A 33 2.36 5.05 5.73
N ILE A 34 2.73 4.26 4.72
CA ILE A 34 3.17 2.86 4.86
C ILE A 34 4.42 2.78 5.75
N PHE A 35 5.43 3.63 5.54
CA PHE A 35 6.62 3.68 6.41
C PHE A 35 6.32 3.94 7.90
N GLY A 36 5.17 4.54 8.21
CA GLY A 36 4.70 4.76 9.58
C GLY A 36 3.83 3.65 10.16
N MET A 37 3.66 2.52 9.46
CA MET A 37 2.92 1.35 9.95
C MET A 37 3.79 0.49 10.89
N PRO A 38 3.18 -0.29 11.80
CA PRO A 38 3.92 -1.14 12.74
C PRO A 38 4.86 -2.14 12.06
N GLU A 39 4.41 -2.74 10.96
CA GLU A 39 5.19 -3.68 10.16
C GLU A 39 5.27 -3.17 8.74
N THR A 40 6.48 -3.16 8.17
CA THR A 40 6.74 -2.58 6.86
C THR A 40 7.78 -3.40 6.10
N GLN A 41 7.61 -3.46 4.78
CA GLN A 41 8.55 -4.08 3.85
C GLN A 41 8.73 -3.20 2.62
N THR A 42 9.98 -3.09 2.16
CA THR A 42 10.31 -2.37 0.93
C THR A 42 11.06 -3.30 -0.01
N THR A 43 10.48 -3.53 -1.18
CA THR A 43 11.06 -4.35 -2.25
C THR A 43 11.49 -3.45 -3.40
N ARG A 44 12.75 -3.56 -3.83
CA ARG A 44 13.29 -2.78 -4.95
C ARG A 44 13.68 -3.71 -6.09
N ASP A 45 13.03 -3.53 -7.22
CA ASP A 45 13.43 -4.07 -8.51
C ASP A 45 14.01 -2.90 -9.34
N GLY A 46 14.88 -3.17 -10.31
CA GLY A 46 15.52 -2.12 -11.14
C GLY A 46 14.53 -1.22 -11.89
N PHE A 47 13.24 -1.55 -11.89
CA PHE A 47 12.16 -0.82 -12.57
C PHE A 47 11.14 -0.19 -11.62
N PHE A 48 11.05 -0.66 -10.38
CA PHE A 48 10.05 -0.19 -9.42
C PHE A 48 10.48 -0.39 -7.96
N ILE A 49 9.85 0.38 -7.07
CA ILE A 49 9.93 0.22 -5.63
C ILE A 49 8.52 -0.08 -5.11
N GLN A 50 8.36 -1.19 -4.43
CA GLN A 50 7.13 -1.56 -3.75
C GLN A 50 7.29 -1.34 -2.24
N TYR A 51 6.33 -0.64 -1.65
CA TYR A 51 6.22 -0.43 -0.21
C TYR A 51 4.97 -1.14 0.28
N GLU A 52 5.11 -1.90 1.36
CA GLU A 52 4.05 -2.70 1.95
C GLU A 52 4.02 -2.45 3.47
N GLY A 53 2.83 -2.40 4.05
CA GLY A 53 2.66 -2.18 5.47
C GLY A 53 1.45 -2.89 6.05
N TRP A 54 1.60 -3.40 7.28
CA TRP A 54 0.58 -4.14 8.01
C TRP A 54 0.35 -3.53 9.39
N SER A 55 -0.91 -3.51 9.82
CA SER A 55 -1.29 -3.21 11.19
C SER A 55 -2.27 -4.27 11.68
N PHE A 56 -1.80 -5.18 12.53
CA PHE A 56 -2.63 -6.21 13.16
C PHE A 56 -3.71 -5.61 14.06
N ASP A 57 -3.39 -4.56 14.81
CA ASP A 57 -4.35 -3.88 15.69
C ASP A 57 -5.55 -3.28 14.94
N GLN A 58 -5.36 -2.91 13.67
CA GLN A 58 -6.39 -2.33 12.81
C GLN A 58 -6.85 -3.28 11.69
N ASP A 59 -6.33 -4.51 11.67
CA ASP A 59 -6.61 -5.51 10.65
C ASP A 59 -6.54 -4.98 9.22
N ILE A 60 -5.43 -4.28 8.88
CA ILE A 60 -5.31 -3.58 7.59
C ILE A 60 -3.92 -3.75 6.96
N TYR A 61 -3.93 -3.92 5.64
CA TYR A 61 -2.76 -3.97 4.77
C TYR A 61 -2.82 -2.82 3.74
N LEU A 62 -1.70 -2.13 3.57
CA LEU A 62 -1.51 -1.11 2.54
C LEU A 62 -0.32 -1.47 1.66
N SER A 63 -0.45 -1.23 0.36
CA SER A 63 0.64 -1.42 -0.61
C SER A 63 0.67 -0.29 -1.62
N VAL A 64 1.87 0.13 -2.01
CA VAL A 64 2.07 1.02 -3.15
C VAL A 64 3.32 0.66 -3.94
N THR A 65 3.17 0.54 -5.25
CA THR A 65 4.27 0.33 -6.20
C THR A 65 4.54 1.63 -6.93
N VAL A 66 5.80 2.07 -6.96
CA VAL A 66 6.28 3.29 -7.61
C VAL A 66 7.29 2.89 -8.68
N THR A 67 7.03 3.18 -9.96
CA THR A 67 8.01 2.93 -11.02
C THR A 67 9.05 4.07 -11.09
N ASP A 68 10.25 3.73 -11.54
CA ASP A 68 11.37 4.68 -11.67
C ASP A 68 11.24 5.61 -12.89
N ASP A 69 10.44 5.22 -13.89
CA ASP A 69 10.31 5.97 -15.14
C ASP A 69 9.40 7.21 -15.04
N HIS A 70 8.71 7.40 -13.91
CA HIS A 70 7.70 8.44 -13.68
C HIS A 70 6.64 8.57 -14.80
N LYS A 71 6.55 7.57 -15.69
CA LYS A 71 5.71 7.56 -16.90
C LYS A 71 4.66 6.47 -16.85
N SER A 72 4.94 5.39 -16.12
CA SER A 72 4.05 4.27 -15.86
C SER A 72 3.59 4.42 -14.42
N GLY A 73 2.32 4.71 -14.14
CA GLY A 73 1.97 5.27 -12.84
C GLY A 73 2.12 4.31 -11.65
N ALA A 74 2.02 4.90 -10.45
CA ALA A 74 2.08 4.15 -9.21
C ALA A 74 0.74 3.44 -8.96
N ARG A 75 0.77 2.21 -8.47
CA ARG A 75 -0.46 1.45 -8.12
C ARG A 75 -0.54 1.29 -6.62
N ALA A 76 -1.75 1.39 -6.08
CA ALA A 76 -1.98 1.21 -4.66
C ALA A 76 -3.09 0.22 -4.36
N LEU A 77 -2.96 -0.43 -3.21
CA LEU A 77 -3.92 -1.38 -2.67
C LEU A 77 -4.17 -1.05 -1.20
N CYS A 78 -5.43 -1.22 -0.78
CA CYS A 78 -5.85 -1.16 0.61
C CYS A 78 -6.81 -2.33 0.83
N GLU A 79 -6.42 -3.29 1.64
CA GLU A 79 -7.21 -4.48 1.94
C GLU A 79 -7.27 -4.70 3.44
N PRO A 80 -8.38 -5.23 3.99
CA PRO A 80 -8.34 -5.81 5.32
C PRO A 80 -7.22 -6.85 5.34
N ASN A 81 -6.47 -6.90 6.44
CA ASN A 81 -5.32 -7.79 6.58
C ASN A 81 -5.83 -9.24 6.62
N PHE A 82 -5.94 -9.88 5.45
CA PHE A 82 -6.07 -11.33 5.36
C PHE A 82 -4.71 -11.91 5.71
N ALA A 83 -4.37 -11.88 7.00
CA ALA A 83 -3.18 -12.51 7.51
C ALA A 83 -3.16 -13.95 7.01
N LEU A 84 -2.23 -14.25 6.10
CA LEU A 84 -1.45 -15.48 6.14
C LEU A 84 -2.22 -16.81 6.25
N ASP A 85 -3.46 -16.90 5.78
CA ASP A 85 -4.22 -18.16 5.70
C ASP A 85 -3.78 -19.03 4.50
N GLN A 86 -2.56 -18.79 3.99
CA GLN A 86 -1.87 -19.68 3.06
C GLN A 86 -0.81 -20.58 3.72
N ASP A 87 -0.54 -20.43 5.03
CA ASP A 87 0.42 -21.30 5.74
C ASP A 87 -0.20 -22.44 6.57
N ILE A 88 -1.54 -22.59 6.60
CA ILE A 88 -2.22 -23.68 7.34
C ILE A 88 -2.92 -24.70 6.41
N ALA A 89 -3.03 -24.43 5.10
CA ALA A 89 -3.59 -25.39 4.13
C ALA A 89 -2.52 -26.27 3.43
N ALA A 90 -1.26 -26.21 3.86
CA ALA A 90 -0.15 -27.02 3.33
C ALA A 90 0.51 -27.95 4.36
N SER A 91 -0.10 -28.14 5.55
CA SER A 91 0.31 -29.15 6.53
C SER A 91 -0.38 -30.50 6.34
#